data_AF-A0A3B8INW6-F1
#
_entry.id   AF-A0A3B8INW6-F1
#
_cell.length_a   1.000
_cell.length_b   1.000
_cell.length_c   1.000
_cell.angle_alpha   90.00
_cell.angle_beta   90.00
_cell.angle_gamma   90.00
#
_symmetry.space_group_name_H-M   'P 1'
#
loop_
_entity.id
_entity.type
_entity.pdbx_description
1 polymer ?
#
loop_
_entity_poly.entity_id
_entity_poly.type
_entity_poly.pdbx_seq_one_letter_code
_entity_poly.pdbx_strand_id
1 'polypeptide(L)'
;MNELQVPEGQLTFDAEGNDDPNSPWYSRRAHVPGGVSGVTLGRGYDLGNFSQKFVEAGLEKAGIDPGPWRGAFGLKGQEAANWLKVNKPGLPEITRAQQRELFIMTYAGLKADVVRISNKADVLQVYGATNFDTLDRRILDIVVDLRYRGDYSGATRKRVQPCMVRNDVAGMAEVIRDREFWRNVPEDRFRRRVDFIESGSAPQAMPVQAAARQPRKHVVEPGESLDKLSARFQVSIDAIVNANRDKLKTWGSVQGFNAGEEIQIP
;
A
#
# COMPACT_ATOMS: atom_id res chain seq x y z
N MET A 1 -6.57 19.13 -4.00
CA MET A 1 -6.00 17.84 -4.46
C MET A 1 -7.15 16.91 -4.80
N ASN A 2 -7.01 16.07 -5.84
CA ASN A 2 -8.01 15.06 -6.14
C ASN A 2 -7.93 13.94 -5.10
N GLU A 3 -8.94 13.83 -4.24
CA GLU A 3 -8.98 12.87 -3.13
C GLU A 3 -9.23 11.41 -3.58
N LEU A 4 -9.52 11.21 -4.87
CA LEU A 4 -9.66 9.90 -5.50
C LEU A 4 -8.39 9.45 -6.25
N GLN A 5 -7.31 10.21 -6.14
CA GLN A 5 -6.00 9.81 -6.65
C GLN A 5 -5.05 9.43 -5.53
N VAL A 6 -4.42 8.28 -5.67
CA VAL A 6 -3.38 7.78 -4.76
C VAL A 6 -2.01 7.85 -5.42
N PRO A 7 -0.92 8.07 -4.65
CA PRO A 7 0.44 8.08 -5.21
C PRO A 7 0.84 6.73 -5.84
N GLU A 8 0.29 5.65 -5.31
CA GLU A 8 0.65 4.27 -5.58
C GLU A 8 -0.63 3.41 -5.49
N GLY A 9 -0.82 2.45 -6.41
CA GLY A 9 -1.91 1.48 -6.30
C GLY A 9 -3.28 1.94 -6.80
N GLN A 10 -3.34 2.87 -7.76
CA GLN A 10 -4.61 3.38 -8.29
C GLN A 10 -5.54 2.27 -8.79
N LEU A 11 -4.98 1.24 -9.45
CA LEU A 11 -5.71 0.04 -9.87
C LEU A 11 -6.52 -0.59 -8.74
N THR A 12 -5.86 -0.85 -7.61
CA THR A 12 -6.50 -1.46 -6.44
C THR A 12 -7.45 -0.46 -5.77
N PHE A 13 -7.04 0.80 -5.62
CA PHE A 13 -7.90 1.84 -5.04
C PHE A 13 -9.25 1.92 -5.76
N ASP A 14 -9.24 2.02 -7.08
CA ASP A 14 -10.46 2.16 -7.89
C ASP A 14 -11.35 0.92 -7.87
N ALA A 15 -10.78 -0.25 -7.54
CA ALA A 15 -11.47 -1.51 -7.62
C ALA A 15 -12.00 -2.04 -6.27
N GLU A 16 -11.56 -1.46 -5.14
CA GLU A 16 -11.90 -1.88 -3.77
C GLU A 16 -13.05 -1.08 -3.13
N GLY A 17 -13.82 -0.35 -3.94
CA GLY A 17 -15.02 0.33 -3.47
C GLY A 17 -15.47 1.47 -4.38
N ASN A 18 -16.49 2.20 -3.97
CA ASN A 18 -16.87 3.46 -4.58
C ASN A 18 -17.36 4.47 -3.53
N ASP A 19 -17.72 5.65 -4.04
CA ASP A 19 -18.16 6.80 -3.28
C ASP A 19 -19.64 7.13 -3.55
N ASP A 20 -20.40 6.18 -4.11
CA ASP A 20 -21.84 6.28 -4.29
C ASP A 20 -22.56 5.71 -3.05
N PRO A 21 -23.24 6.56 -2.23
CA PRO A 21 -23.89 6.12 -1.00
C PRO A 21 -25.05 5.13 -1.23
N ASN A 22 -25.55 5.00 -2.46
CA ASN A 22 -26.58 4.03 -2.82
C ASN A 22 -25.99 2.69 -3.30
N SER A 23 -24.68 2.61 -3.44
CA SER A 23 -24.01 1.41 -3.91
C SER A 23 -23.74 0.43 -2.76
N PRO A 24 -23.90 -0.89 -2.97
CA PRO A 24 -23.42 -1.89 -2.01
C PRO A 24 -21.90 -1.84 -1.80
N TRP A 25 -21.16 -1.18 -2.69
CA TRP A 25 -19.70 -1.00 -2.61
C TRP A 25 -19.28 0.34 -2.00
N TYR A 26 -20.20 1.05 -1.34
CA TYR A 26 -19.90 2.32 -0.69
C TYR A 26 -18.89 2.14 0.45
N SER A 27 -17.69 2.66 0.24
CA SER A 27 -16.52 2.32 1.06
C SER A 27 -16.31 3.23 2.28
N ARG A 28 -16.93 4.41 2.30
CA ARG A 28 -16.78 5.39 3.38
C ARG A 28 -17.57 5.05 4.66
N ARG A 29 -18.36 3.97 4.64
CA ARG A 29 -19.01 3.40 5.82
C ARG A 29 -18.38 2.07 6.18
N ALA A 30 -18.29 1.82 7.48
CA ALA A 30 -17.78 0.56 7.98
C ALA A 30 -18.62 -0.64 7.49
N HIS A 31 -17.90 -1.67 7.08
CA HIS A 31 -18.46 -2.91 6.58
C HIS A 31 -17.57 -4.10 6.99
N VAL A 32 -18.08 -5.32 6.81
CA VAL A 32 -17.31 -6.56 6.98
C VAL A 32 -17.37 -7.28 5.63
N PRO A 33 -16.25 -7.38 4.89
CA PRO A 33 -16.23 -8.03 3.57
C PRO A 33 -16.60 -9.54 3.59
N GLY A 34 -16.55 -10.16 4.76
CA GLY A 34 -16.85 -11.58 4.97
C GLY A 34 -15.60 -12.43 5.24
N GLY A 35 -15.78 -13.74 5.39
CA GLY A 35 -14.70 -14.68 5.69
C GLY A 35 -14.06 -14.40 7.04
N VAL A 36 -12.72 -14.29 7.06
CA VAL A 36 -11.92 -14.02 8.27
C VAL A 36 -11.65 -12.53 8.51
N SER A 37 -12.22 -11.66 7.68
CA SER A 37 -11.99 -10.21 7.74
C SER A 37 -12.57 -9.60 9.01
N GLY A 38 -11.95 -8.53 9.50
CA GLY A 38 -12.50 -7.70 10.56
C GLY A 38 -13.44 -6.61 10.05
N VAL A 39 -13.79 -5.68 10.93
CA VAL A 39 -14.45 -4.42 10.53
C VAL A 39 -13.47 -3.66 9.63
N THR A 40 -13.93 -3.25 8.46
CA THR A 40 -13.11 -2.59 7.44
C THR A 40 -13.59 -1.16 7.21
N LEU A 41 -12.64 -0.23 7.10
CA LEU A 41 -12.87 1.17 6.75
C LEU A 41 -12.26 1.51 5.40
N GLY A 42 -12.98 2.32 4.63
CA GLY A 42 -12.52 2.74 3.32
C GLY A 42 -12.32 1.56 2.37
N ARG A 43 -11.29 1.66 1.54
CA ARG A 43 -10.94 0.67 0.52
C ARG A 43 -9.92 -0.33 1.06
N GLY A 44 -10.30 -1.07 2.10
CA GLY A 44 -9.52 -2.22 2.59
C GLY A 44 -8.71 -2.04 3.87
N TYR A 45 -8.95 -1.00 4.68
CA TYR A 45 -8.28 -0.87 5.98
C TYR A 45 -8.99 -1.72 7.04
N ASP A 46 -8.50 -2.96 7.23
CA ASP A 46 -9.08 -3.96 8.14
C ASP A 46 -8.57 -3.78 9.59
N LEU A 47 -9.49 -3.49 10.51
CA LEU A 47 -9.22 -3.27 11.94
C LEU A 47 -8.92 -4.57 12.71
N GLY A 48 -9.13 -5.74 12.11
CA GLY A 48 -8.92 -7.05 12.72
C GLY A 48 -7.50 -7.62 12.55
N ASN A 49 -6.73 -7.14 11.57
CA ASN A 49 -5.45 -7.76 11.19
C ASN A 49 -4.21 -7.15 11.87
N PHE A 50 -4.39 -6.12 12.71
CA PHE A 50 -3.28 -5.43 13.36
C PHE A 50 -3.50 -5.32 14.87
N SER A 51 -2.40 -5.12 15.61
CA SER A 51 -2.48 -4.77 17.05
C SER A 51 -3.28 -3.47 17.22
N GLN A 52 -4.00 -3.34 18.33
CA GLN A 52 -4.75 -2.12 18.68
C GLN A 52 -3.92 -0.84 18.48
N LYS A 53 -2.68 -0.81 18.99
CA LYS A 53 -1.79 0.36 18.86
C LYS A 53 -1.52 0.76 17.41
N PHE A 54 -1.39 -0.21 16.50
CA PHE A 54 -1.14 0.06 15.09
C PHE A 54 -2.39 0.60 14.39
N VAL A 55 -3.55 0.04 14.72
CA VAL A 55 -4.83 0.52 14.20
C VAL A 55 -5.11 1.95 14.68
N GLU A 56 -4.93 2.21 15.98
CA GLU A 56 -5.10 3.56 16.55
C GLU A 56 -4.19 4.57 15.87
N ALA A 57 -2.89 4.28 15.76
CA ALA A 57 -1.94 5.18 15.10
C ALA A 57 -2.29 5.42 13.62
N GLY A 58 -2.81 4.41 12.91
CA GLY A 58 -3.26 4.57 11.53
C GLY A 58 -4.49 5.46 11.39
N LEU A 59 -5.49 5.27 12.26
CA LEU A 59 -6.68 6.13 12.30
C LEU A 59 -6.29 7.59 12.63
N GLU A 60 -5.47 7.80 13.64
CA GLU A 60 -4.97 9.13 14.01
C GLU A 60 -4.19 9.79 12.87
N LYS A 61 -3.32 9.04 12.18
CA LYS A 61 -2.58 9.53 11.01
C LYS A 61 -3.51 9.94 9.87
N ALA A 62 -4.62 9.23 9.68
CA ALA A 62 -5.64 9.59 8.72
C ALA A 62 -6.53 10.76 9.19
N GLY A 63 -6.38 11.23 10.44
CA GLY A 63 -7.22 12.27 11.03
C GLY A 63 -8.60 11.76 11.45
N ILE A 64 -8.70 10.49 11.86
CA ILE A 64 -9.91 9.83 12.37
C ILE A 64 -9.74 9.61 13.88
N ASP A 65 -10.75 10.01 14.67
CA ASP A 65 -10.80 9.66 16.09
C ASP A 65 -10.95 8.13 16.26
N PRO A 66 -10.01 7.43 16.92
CA PRO A 66 -10.13 5.99 17.16
C PRO A 66 -11.25 5.61 18.13
N GLY A 67 -11.72 6.55 18.97
CA GLY A 67 -12.66 6.30 20.06
C GLY A 67 -13.87 5.43 19.69
N PRO A 68 -14.66 5.77 18.67
CA PRO A 68 -15.81 4.98 18.23
C PRO A 68 -15.47 3.56 17.74
N TRP A 69 -14.22 3.32 17.33
CA TRP A 69 -13.79 2.08 16.67
C TRP A 69 -13.09 1.10 17.61
N ARG A 70 -12.71 1.51 18.82
CA ARG A 70 -11.88 0.69 19.73
C ARG A 70 -12.43 -0.71 19.98
N GLY A 71 -13.75 -0.84 20.10
CA GLY A 71 -14.41 -2.13 20.31
C GLY A 71 -14.32 -3.09 19.12
N ALA A 72 -13.97 -2.61 17.93
CA ALA A 72 -13.82 -3.42 16.72
C ALA A 72 -12.42 -4.01 16.52
N PHE A 73 -11.41 -3.49 17.25
CA PHE A 73 -10.03 -3.86 17.01
C PHE A 73 -9.77 -5.33 17.31
N GLY A 74 -9.11 -6.01 16.37
CA GLY A 74 -8.80 -7.44 16.49
C GLY A 74 -10.00 -8.38 16.29
N LEU A 75 -11.24 -7.87 16.19
CA LEU A 75 -12.40 -8.71 15.89
C LEU A 75 -12.33 -9.23 14.46
N LYS A 76 -12.74 -10.48 14.26
CA LYS A 76 -12.74 -11.16 12.95
C LYS A 76 -14.02 -11.93 12.70
N GLY A 77 -14.34 -12.14 11.42
CA GLY A 77 -15.44 -12.98 10.99
C GLY A 77 -16.76 -12.62 11.66
N GLN A 78 -17.42 -13.61 12.27
CA GLN A 78 -18.74 -13.43 12.86
C GLN A 78 -18.74 -12.45 14.04
N GLU A 79 -17.66 -12.37 14.82
CA GLU A 79 -17.55 -11.42 15.94
C GLU A 79 -17.53 -9.98 15.43
N ALA A 80 -16.74 -9.71 14.39
CA ALA A 80 -16.72 -8.40 13.74
C ALA A 80 -18.08 -8.04 13.13
N ALA A 81 -18.75 -9.00 12.48
CA ALA A 81 -20.07 -8.80 11.90
C ALA A 81 -21.13 -8.48 12.97
N ASN A 82 -21.12 -9.22 14.09
CA ASN A 82 -22.03 -9.00 15.21
C ASN A 82 -21.79 -7.64 15.87
N TRP A 83 -20.53 -7.29 16.12
CA TRP A 83 -20.17 -6.00 16.69
C TRP A 83 -20.61 -4.85 15.80
N LEU A 84 -20.36 -4.95 14.48
CA LEU A 84 -20.74 -3.91 13.54
C LEU A 84 -22.27 -3.74 13.48
N LYS A 85 -23.04 -4.83 13.48
CA LYS A 85 -24.51 -4.78 13.47
C LYS A 85 -25.08 -3.93 14.61
N VAL A 86 -24.47 -4.02 15.80
CA VAL A 86 -24.89 -3.28 16.99
C VAL A 86 -24.41 -1.83 16.95
N ASN A 87 -23.16 -1.59 16.58
CA ASN A 87 -22.52 -0.29 16.75
C ASN A 87 -22.65 0.64 15.54
N LYS A 88 -22.93 0.11 14.34
CA LYS A 88 -22.95 0.86 13.06
C LYS A 88 -23.74 2.19 13.09
N PRO A 89 -24.91 2.31 13.75
CA PRO A 89 -25.63 3.59 13.81
C PRO A 89 -24.85 4.73 14.47
N GLY A 90 -23.91 4.43 15.38
CA GLY A 90 -23.10 5.42 16.10
C GLY A 90 -21.73 5.68 15.47
N LEU A 91 -21.39 5.02 14.36
CA LEU A 91 -20.07 5.13 13.75
C LEU A 91 -20.02 6.26 12.71
N PRO A 92 -18.98 7.11 12.74
CA PRO A 92 -18.85 8.19 11.77
C PRO A 92 -18.59 7.65 10.36
N GLU A 93 -19.12 8.36 9.36
CA GLU A 93 -18.72 8.18 7.97
C GLU A 93 -17.38 8.89 7.73
N ILE A 94 -16.41 8.21 7.11
CA ILE A 94 -15.10 8.81 6.86
C ILE A 94 -15.13 9.72 5.61
N THR A 95 -14.25 10.70 5.53
CA THR A 95 -14.07 11.55 4.34
C THR A 95 -13.28 10.81 3.26
N ARG A 96 -13.28 11.36 2.03
CA ARG A 96 -12.44 10.83 0.94
C ARG A 96 -10.96 10.95 1.26
N ALA A 97 -10.53 12.07 1.84
CA ALA A 97 -9.15 12.26 2.30
C ALA A 97 -8.74 11.20 3.33
N GLN A 98 -9.59 10.95 4.33
CA GLN A 98 -9.37 9.90 5.34
C GLN A 98 -9.26 8.51 4.69
N GLN A 99 -10.18 8.15 3.79
CA GLN A 99 -10.15 6.89 3.05
C GLN A 99 -8.86 6.73 2.23
N ARG A 100 -8.42 7.81 1.57
CA ARG A 100 -7.18 7.84 0.80
C ARG A 100 -5.97 7.58 1.69
N GLU A 101 -5.87 8.23 2.84
CA GLU A 101 -4.76 8.02 3.79
C GLU A 101 -4.75 6.60 4.37
N LEU A 102 -5.93 6.05 4.71
CA LEU A 102 -6.07 4.65 5.10
C LEU A 102 -5.59 3.69 4.01
N PHE A 103 -5.98 3.93 2.76
CA PHE A 103 -5.54 3.10 1.63
C PHE A 103 -4.03 3.16 1.41
N ILE A 104 -3.40 4.34 1.49
CA ILE A 104 -1.95 4.48 1.31
C ILE A 104 -1.19 3.58 2.29
N MET A 105 -1.64 3.50 3.54
CA MET A 105 -1.04 2.61 4.54
C MET A 105 -1.28 1.12 4.22
N THR A 106 -2.50 0.75 3.82
CA THR A 106 -2.81 -0.62 3.40
C THR A 106 -1.95 -1.05 2.22
N TYR A 107 -1.84 -0.19 1.19
CA TYR A 107 -1.04 -0.44 0.01
C TYR A 107 0.45 -0.65 0.37
N ALA A 108 1.01 0.20 1.24
CA ALA A 108 2.40 0.06 1.68
C ALA A 108 2.67 -1.30 2.35
N GLY A 109 1.74 -1.79 3.18
CA GLY A 109 1.83 -3.13 3.78
C GLY A 109 1.81 -4.26 2.74
N LEU A 110 0.95 -4.16 1.74
CA LEU A 110 0.84 -5.15 0.66
C LEU A 110 2.08 -5.16 -0.24
N LYS A 111 2.62 -3.98 -0.56
CA LYS A 111 3.90 -3.83 -1.28
C LYS A 111 5.04 -4.48 -0.49
N ALA A 112 5.15 -4.23 0.82
CA ALA A 112 6.15 -4.86 1.66
C ALA A 112 6.00 -6.40 1.67
N ASP A 113 4.77 -6.90 1.64
CA ASP A 113 4.47 -8.32 1.52
C ASP A 113 4.95 -8.92 0.19
N VAL A 114 4.73 -8.22 -0.92
CA VAL A 114 5.24 -8.63 -2.24
C VAL A 114 6.76 -8.70 -2.21
N VAL A 115 7.44 -7.66 -1.72
CA VAL A 115 8.90 -7.64 -1.58
C VAL A 115 9.41 -8.81 -0.75
N ARG A 116 8.82 -9.02 0.44
CA ARG A 116 9.18 -10.11 1.34
C ARG A 116 8.98 -11.49 0.69
N ILE A 117 7.89 -11.69 -0.05
CA ILE A 117 7.62 -12.95 -0.74
C ILE A 117 8.60 -13.17 -1.89
N SER A 118 8.88 -12.14 -2.70
CA SER A 118 9.83 -12.21 -3.80
C SER A 118 11.27 -12.50 -3.34
N ASN A 119 11.62 -12.09 -2.12
CA ASN A 119 12.95 -12.30 -1.53
C ASN A 119 13.10 -13.60 -0.72
N LYS A 120 12.09 -14.48 -0.70
CA LYS A 120 12.27 -15.80 -0.08
C LYS A 120 13.31 -16.63 -0.85
N ALA A 121 14.10 -17.41 -0.13
CA ALA A 121 15.20 -18.19 -0.72
C ALA A 121 14.75 -19.11 -1.86
N ASP A 122 13.60 -19.79 -1.71
CA ASP A 122 13.01 -20.65 -2.74
C ASP A 122 12.57 -19.86 -3.98
N VAL A 123 12.03 -18.66 -3.80
CA VAL A 123 11.63 -17.78 -4.91
C VAL A 123 12.86 -17.24 -5.63
N LEU A 124 13.87 -16.78 -4.90
CA LEU A 124 15.15 -16.31 -5.47
C LEU A 124 15.87 -17.41 -6.26
N GLN A 125 15.90 -18.63 -5.72
CA GLN A 125 16.52 -19.77 -6.39
C GLN A 125 15.85 -20.11 -7.72
N VAL A 126 14.52 -20.00 -7.79
CA VAL A 126 13.76 -20.40 -8.99
C VAL A 126 13.72 -19.29 -10.04
N TYR A 127 13.57 -18.03 -9.64
CA TYR A 127 13.29 -16.93 -10.58
C TYR A 127 14.39 -15.88 -10.65
N GLY A 128 15.27 -15.79 -9.64
CA GLY A 128 16.21 -14.69 -9.47
C GLY A 128 15.64 -13.50 -8.66
N ALA A 129 16.48 -12.48 -8.45
CA ALA A 129 16.12 -11.31 -7.67
C ALA A 129 15.33 -10.29 -8.50
N THR A 130 14.29 -9.72 -7.90
CA THR A 130 13.57 -8.56 -8.47
C THR A 130 14.22 -7.27 -7.98
N ASN A 131 14.59 -6.39 -8.90
CA ASN A 131 15.00 -5.03 -8.56
C ASN A 131 13.77 -4.14 -8.39
N PHE A 132 13.32 -3.93 -7.15
CA PHE A 132 12.14 -3.12 -6.84
C PHE A 132 12.35 -1.61 -7.02
N ASP A 133 13.60 -1.14 -7.02
CA ASP A 133 13.92 0.28 -7.18
C ASP A 133 13.69 0.76 -8.62
N THR A 134 13.88 -0.14 -9.59
CA THR A 134 13.69 0.14 -11.02
C THR A 134 12.50 -0.58 -11.64
N LEU A 135 11.71 -1.31 -10.84
CA LEU A 135 10.57 -2.07 -11.33
C LEU A 135 9.49 -1.13 -11.89
N ASP A 136 9.00 -1.42 -13.10
CA ASP A 136 7.94 -0.65 -13.73
C ASP A 136 6.71 -0.65 -12.82
N ARG A 137 6.17 0.54 -12.60
CA ARG A 137 5.05 0.79 -11.69
C ARG A 137 3.85 -0.09 -12.02
N ARG A 138 3.59 -0.36 -13.30
CA ARG A 138 2.46 -1.17 -13.73
C ARG A 138 2.60 -2.62 -13.28
N ILE A 139 3.82 -3.16 -13.37
CA ILE A 139 4.12 -4.52 -12.87
C ILE A 139 3.90 -4.57 -11.36
N LEU A 140 4.45 -3.60 -10.63
CA LEU A 140 4.33 -3.56 -9.18
C LEU A 140 2.87 -3.46 -8.73
N ASP A 141 2.09 -2.54 -9.31
CA ASP A 141 0.69 -2.34 -8.95
C ASP A 141 -0.19 -3.53 -9.30
N ILE A 142 0.07 -4.21 -10.42
CA ILE A 142 -0.60 -5.48 -10.74
C ILE A 142 -0.30 -6.52 -9.67
N VAL A 143 0.96 -6.70 -9.27
CA VAL A 143 1.33 -7.74 -8.31
C VAL A 143 0.81 -7.42 -6.90
N VAL A 144 0.77 -6.15 -6.52
CA VAL A 144 0.14 -5.72 -5.26
C VAL A 144 -1.37 -5.92 -5.31
N ASP A 145 -2.05 -5.64 -6.42
CA ASP A 145 -3.47 -5.96 -6.59
C ASP A 145 -3.75 -7.46 -6.48
N LEU A 146 -2.90 -8.29 -7.09
CA LEU A 146 -2.97 -9.75 -6.94
C LEU A 146 -2.80 -10.16 -5.47
N ARG A 147 -1.88 -9.51 -4.75
CA ARG A 147 -1.65 -9.78 -3.32
C ARG A 147 -2.86 -9.37 -2.47
N TYR A 148 -3.45 -8.21 -2.75
CA TYR A 148 -4.64 -7.69 -2.07
C TYR A 148 -5.79 -8.67 -2.21
N ARG A 149 -6.14 -9.05 -3.44
CA ARG A 149 -7.31 -9.89 -3.75
C ARG A 149 -7.13 -11.35 -3.31
N GLY A 150 -5.90 -11.78 -3.08
CA GLY A 150 -5.57 -13.18 -2.75
C GLY A 150 -5.20 -14.03 -3.97
N ASP A 151 -5.02 -13.41 -5.14
CA ASP A 151 -4.65 -14.09 -6.39
C ASP A 151 -3.14 -14.37 -6.48
N TYR A 152 -2.30 -13.79 -5.62
CA TYR A 152 -0.84 -13.97 -5.62
C TYR A 152 -0.38 -15.31 -5.00
N SER A 153 -0.87 -16.41 -5.57
CA SER A 153 -0.55 -17.79 -5.20
C SER A 153 0.80 -18.26 -5.73
N GLY A 154 1.24 -19.46 -5.32
CA GLY A 154 2.43 -20.09 -5.92
C GLY A 154 2.29 -20.39 -7.41
N ALA A 155 1.09 -20.77 -7.87
CA ALA A 155 0.80 -20.99 -9.29
C ALA A 155 0.86 -19.68 -10.09
N THR A 156 0.32 -18.60 -9.53
CA THR A 156 0.39 -17.27 -10.13
C THR A 156 1.83 -16.76 -10.21
N ARG A 157 2.63 -16.94 -9.15
CA ARG A 157 4.05 -16.54 -9.12
C ARG A 157 4.88 -17.18 -10.23
N LYS A 158 4.58 -18.42 -10.64
CA LYS A 158 5.26 -19.06 -11.78
C LYS A 158 5.16 -18.25 -13.08
N ARG A 159 4.09 -17.45 -13.24
CA ARG A 159 3.87 -16.60 -14.42
C ARG A 159 4.34 -15.17 -14.22
N VAL A 160 4.03 -14.56 -13.06
CA VAL A 160 4.29 -13.13 -12.84
C VAL A 160 5.72 -12.82 -12.34
N GLN A 161 6.34 -13.71 -11.56
CA GLN A 161 7.67 -13.45 -10.98
C GLN A 161 8.77 -13.32 -12.06
N PRO A 162 8.80 -14.15 -13.13
CA PRO A 162 9.75 -13.94 -14.24
C PRO A 162 9.63 -12.56 -14.89
N CYS A 163 8.40 -12.04 -15.04
CA CYS A 163 8.17 -10.70 -15.59
C CYS A 163 8.68 -9.60 -14.65
N MET A 164 8.52 -9.77 -13.33
CA MET A 164 9.08 -8.85 -12.35
C MET A 164 10.62 -8.80 -12.40
N VAL A 165 11.27 -9.97 -12.46
CA VAL A 165 12.74 -10.07 -12.51
C VAL A 165 13.31 -9.43 -13.78
N ARG A 166 12.64 -9.62 -14.93
CA ARG A 166 13.06 -9.03 -16.21
C ARG A 166 12.58 -7.60 -16.45
N ASN A 167 11.78 -7.04 -15.53
CA ASN A 167 11.05 -5.78 -15.73
C ASN A 167 10.23 -5.76 -17.04
N ASP A 168 9.61 -6.89 -17.37
CA ASP A 168 9.00 -7.20 -18.67
C ASP A 168 7.50 -6.91 -18.65
N VAL A 169 7.14 -5.67 -19.00
CA VAL A 169 5.75 -5.19 -19.04
C VAL A 169 4.93 -5.92 -20.11
N ALA A 170 5.52 -6.20 -21.28
CA ALA A 170 4.83 -6.89 -22.36
C ALA A 170 4.49 -8.32 -21.95
N GLY A 171 5.45 -9.05 -21.37
CA GLY A 171 5.21 -10.38 -20.81
C GLY A 171 4.19 -10.37 -19.67
N MET A 172 4.21 -9.34 -18.80
CA MET A 172 3.19 -9.18 -17.78
C MET A 172 1.80 -8.97 -18.40
N ALA A 173 1.68 -8.16 -19.45
CA ALA A 173 0.43 -7.95 -20.15
C ALA A 173 -0.13 -9.26 -20.73
N GLU A 174 0.70 -10.08 -21.37
CA GLU A 174 0.29 -11.41 -21.85
C GLU A 174 -0.25 -12.31 -20.73
N VAL A 175 0.41 -12.32 -19.56
CA VAL A 175 -0.07 -13.08 -18.40
C VAL A 175 -1.41 -12.55 -17.89
N ILE A 176 -1.61 -11.23 -17.88
CA ILE A 176 -2.83 -10.60 -17.36
C ILE A 176 -4.01 -10.72 -18.33
N ARG A 177 -3.78 -10.75 -19.64
CA ARG A 177 -4.81 -10.93 -20.68
C ARG A 177 -5.38 -12.35 -20.74
N ASP A 178 -4.69 -13.33 -20.15
CA ASP A 178 -5.10 -14.73 -20.20
C ASP A 178 -6.38 -14.97 -19.38
N ARG A 179 -7.53 -14.83 -20.05
CA ARG A 179 -8.83 -14.93 -19.39
C ARG A 179 -9.11 -16.32 -18.83
N GLU A 180 -8.58 -17.37 -19.45
CA GLU A 180 -8.75 -18.73 -18.98
C GLU A 180 -8.04 -18.92 -17.63
N PHE A 181 -6.82 -18.40 -17.51
CA PHE A 181 -6.08 -18.40 -16.26
C PHE A 181 -6.78 -17.59 -15.16
N TRP A 182 -7.37 -16.45 -15.51
CA TRP A 182 -8.10 -15.57 -14.60
C TRP A 182 -9.61 -15.85 -14.53
N ARG A 183 -10.06 -17.07 -14.84
CA ARG A 183 -11.49 -17.42 -14.91
C ARG A 183 -12.32 -17.10 -13.66
N ASN A 184 -11.68 -17.11 -12.48
CA ASN A 184 -12.33 -16.82 -11.18
C ASN A 184 -12.28 -15.33 -10.79
N VAL A 185 -11.67 -14.48 -11.62
CA VAL A 185 -11.63 -13.04 -11.43
C VAL A 185 -12.88 -12.43 -12.07
N PRO A 186 -13.68 -11.64 -11.33
CA PRO A 186 -14.81 -10.89 -11.86
C PRO A 186 -14.42 -10.06 -13.07
N GLU A 187 -15.34 -9.96 -14.03
CA GLU A 187 -15.14 -9.29 -15.30
C GLU A 187 -14.57 -7.87 -15.14
N ASP A 188 -15.16 -7.07 -14.25
CA ASP A 188 -14.71 -5.69 -14.00
C ASP A 188 -13.25 -5.65 -13.51
N ARG A 189 -12.87 -6.49 -12.54
CA ARG A 189 -11.50 -6.55 -12.04
C ARG A 189 -10.52 -7.00 -13.13
N PHE A 190 -10.90 -8.01 -13.91
CA PHE A 190 -10.10 -8.50 -15.03
C PHE A 190 -9.85 -7.38 -16.04
N ARG A 191 -10.90 -6.67 -16.49
CA ARG A 191 -10.77 -5.55 -17.44
C ARG A 191 -9.88 -4.44 -16.89
N ARG A 192 -10.09 -4.00 -15.64
CA ARG A 192 -9.23 -2.99 -15.00
C ARG A 192 -7.76 -3.36 -15.02
N ARG A 193 -7.41 -4.63 -14.77
CA ARG A 193 -6.01 -5.10 -14.82
C ARG A 193 -5.45 -5.04 -16.24
N VAL A 194 -6.23 -5.47 -17.23
CA VAL A 194 -5.85 -5.42 -18.65
C VAL A 194 -5.66 -3.96 -19.09
N ASP A 195 -6.66 -3.11 -18.88
CA ASP A 195 -6.61 -1.69 -19.23
C ASP A 195 -5.42 -1.00 -18.55
N PHE A 196 -5.17 -1.31 -17.27
CA PHE A 196 -4.07 -0.71 -16.51
C PHE A 196 -2.69 -1.11 -17.06
N ILE A 197 -2.44 -2.39 -17.34
CA ILE A 197 -1.13 -2.82 -17.86
C ILE A 197 -0.92 -2.35 -19.31
N GLU A 198 -1.99 -2.17 -20.07
CA GLU A 198 -1.99 -1.75 -21.48
C GLU A 198 -1.97 -0.25 -21.71
N SER A 199 -2.40 0.56 -20.75
CA SER A 199 -2.62 2.01 -20.89
C SER A 199 -1.41 2.85 -21.31
N GLY A 200 -0.26 2.23 -21.63
CA GLY A 200 0.93 2.87 -22.24
C GLY A 200 1.63 3.89 -21.34
N SER A 201 0.99 4.25 -20.24
CA SER A 201 1.41 5.12 -19.17
C SER A 201 0.81 4.52 -17.92
N ALA A 202 1.60 4.24 -16.89
CA ALA A 202 1.03 4.14 -15.55
C ALA A 202 0.10 5.37 -15.38
N PRO A 203 -1.10 5.27 -14.77
CA PRO A 203 -1.79 6.48 -14.35
C PRO A 203 -0.72 7.28 -13.63
N GLN A 204 -0.44 8.49 -14.14
CA GLN A 204 0.63 9.30 -13.61
C GLN A 204 0.43 9.22 -12.11
N ALA A 205 1.35 8.58 -11.38
CA ALA A 205 1.67 9.06 -10.05
C ALA A 205 1.70 10.55 -10.30
N MET A 206 0.77 11.32 -9.70
CA MET A 206 0.76 12.77 -9.84
C MET A 206 2.22 13.11 -9.95
N PRO A 207 2.68 13.78 -11.02
CA PRO A 207 4.09 14.08 -11.09
C PRO A 207 4.37 14.56 -9.69
N VAL A 208 5.27 13.88 -8.98
CA VAL A 208 5.99 14.60 -7.96
C VAL A 208 6.62 15.61 -8.86
N GLN A 209 5.90 16.70 -9.05
CA GLN A 209 6.41 17.88 -9.62
C GLN A 209 7.50 18.07 -8.59
N ALA A 210 8.72 17.80 -9.01
CA ALA A 210 9.82 18.61 -8.60
C ALA A 210 9.45 20.06 -9.01
N ALA A 211 8.34 20.61 -8.50
CA ALA A 211 8.43 21.80 -7.71
C ALA A 211 9.55 21.46 -6.76
N ALA A 212 10.75 21.93 -7.09
CA ALA A 212 11.90 21.85 -6.23
C ALA A 212 11.40 22.27 -4.85
N ARG A 213 11.10 21.29 -3.99
CA ARG A 213 10.94 21.55 -2.58
C ARG A 213 12.35 21.95 -2.23
N GLN A 214 12.52 23.24 -1.93
CA GLN A 214 13.82 23.72 -1.52
C GLN A 214 14.28 22.79 -0.39
N PRO A 215 15.55 22.35 -0.43
CA PRO A 215 16.06 21.43 0.58
C PRO A 215 15.75 22.01 1.95
N ARG A 216 15.03 21.24 2.77
CA ARG A 216 14.60 21.66 4.10
C ARG A 216 15.57 21.12 5.13
N LYS A 217 15.96 21.96 6.09
CA LYS A 217 16.76 21.52 7.23
C LYS A 217 15.87 20.78 8.24
N HIS A 218 16.36 19.67 8.77
CA HIS A 218 15.72 18.89 9.83
C HIS A 218 16.75 18.53 10.89
N VAL A 219 16.39 18.63 12.17
CA VAL A 219 17.25 18.21 13.29
C VAL A 219 16.84 16.81 13.71
N VAL A 220 17.75 15.85 13.59
CA VAL A 220 17.47 14.42 13.83
C VAL A 220 17.07 14.20 15.28
N GLU A 221 15.88 13.64 15.51
CA GLU A 221 15.39 13.34 16.86
C GLU A 221 16.06 12.06 17.43
N PRO A 222 16.22 11.90 18.76
CA PRO A 222 16.71 10.66 19.35
C PRO A 222 15.92 9.43 18.88
N GLY A 223 16.60 8.46 18.25
CA GLY A 223 15.98 7.24 17.75
C GLY A 223 15.30 7.36 16.39
N GLU A 224 15.50 8.47 15.67
CA GLU A 224 15.01 8.68 14.30
C GLU A 224 15.97 8.02 13.29
N SER A 225 15.56 6.88 12.71
CA SER A 225 16.35 6.13 11.72
C SER A 225 16.13 6.66 10.30
N LEU A 226 17.00 6.25 9.36
CA LEU A 226 16.84 6.56 7.93
C LEU A 226 15.46 6.14 7.39
N ASP A 227 14.94 4.98 7.79
CA ASP A 227 13.60 4.54 7.41
C ASP A 227 12.50 5.48 7.93
N LYS A 228 12.64 5.97 9.17
CA LYS A 228 11.69 6.92 9.77
C LYS A 228 11.75 8.27 9.09
N LEU A 229 12.95 8.77 8.80
CA LEU A 229 13.16 10.01 8.05
C LEU A 229 12.57 9.89 6.63
N SER A 230 12.85 8.78 5.95
CA SER A 230 12.30 8.48 4.63
C SER A 230 10.78 8.48 4.63
N ALA A 231 10.17 7.76 5.59
CA ALA A 231 8.72 7.67 5.71
C ALA A 231 8.07 9.01 6.10
N ARG A 232 8.71 9.78 6.99
CA ARG A 232 8.22 11.08 7.47
C ARG A 232 8.23 12.14 6.37
N PHE A 233 9.32 12.21 5.62
CA PHE A 233 9.52 13.24 4.61
C PHE A 233 9.11 12.82 3.20
N GLN A 234 8.78 11.54 3.00
CA GLN A 234 8.46 10.94 1.70
C GLN A 234 9.60 11.12 0.69
N VAL A 235 10.83 10.93 1.16
CA VAL A 235 12.06 11.00 0.37
C VAL A 235 12.77 9.65 0.49
N SER A 236 13.46 9.18 -0.55
CA SER A 236 14.20 7.91 -0.46
C SER A 236 15.36 8.02 0.53
N ILE A 237 15.71 6.90 1.17
CA ILE A 237 16.89 6.82 2.06
C ILE A 237 18.14 7.28 1.32
N ASP A 238 18.34 6.83 0.08
CA ASP A 238 19.49 7.22 -0.74
C ASP A 238 19.55 8.72 -1.00
N ALA A 239 18.41 9.39 -1.24
CA ALA A 239 18.40 10.84 -1.43
C ALA A 239 18.81 11.58 -0.15
N ILE A 240 18.30 11.14 1.01
CA ILE A 240 18.71 11.69 2.31
C ILE A 240 20.19 11.43 2.58
N VAL A 241 20.68 10.21 2.31
CA VAL A 241 22.10 9.85 2.46
C VAL A 241 22.98 10.68 1.53
N ASN A 242 22.59 10.81 0.25
CA ASN A 242 23.35 11.55 -0.74
C ASN A 242 23.44 13.04 -0.44
N ALA A 243 22.37 13.62 0.12
CA ALA A 243 22.35 15.03 0.52
C ALA A 243 23.17 15.32 1.79
N ASN A 244 23.54 14.29 2.56
CA ASN A 244 24.19 14.42 3.88
C ASN A 244 25.37 13.45 4.04
N ARG A 245 26.09 13.15 2.95
CA ARG A 245 27.18 12.15 2.96
C ARG A 245 28.26 12.47 3.98
N ASP A 246 28.52 13.74 4.22
CA ASP A 246 29.49 14.26 5.19
C ASP A 246 29.10 13.99 6.65
N LYS A 247 27.81 13.78 6.92
CA LYS A 247 27.24 13.57 8.26
C LYS A 247 26.87 12.13 8.55
N LEU A 248 26.83 11.28 7.53
CA LEU A 248 26.45 9.88 7.68
C LEU A 248 27.40 9.15 8.64
N LYS A 249 26.84 8.47 9.63
CA LYS A 249 27.55 7.62 10.59
C LYS A 249 27.17 6.17 10.39
N THR A 250 28.03 5.29 10.86
CA THR A 250 27.81 3.84 10.84
C THR A 250 28.11 3.29 12.23
N TRP A 251 27.13 2.59 12.81
CA TRP A 251 27.25 1.90 14.09
C TRP A 251 26.98 0.42 13.88
N GLY A 252 28.04 -0.38 13.84
CA GLY A 252 27.94 -1.78 13.43
C GLY A 252 27.44 -1.89 11.99
N SER A 253 26.29 -2.52 11.79
CA SER A 253 25.64 -2.66 10.48
C SER A 253 24.61 -1.56 10.16
N VAL A 254 24.39 -0.61 11.07
CA VAL A 254 23.35 0.41 10.94
C VAL A 254 23.96 1.74 10.48
N GLN A 255 23.40 2.33 9.44
CA GLN A 255 23.74 3.68 9.00
C GLN A 255 22.67 4.69 9.44
N GLY A 256 23.09 5.93 9.72
CA GLY A 256 22.18 7.00 10.10
C GLY A 256 22.91 8.28 10.49
N PHE A 257 22.23 9.16 11.23
CA PHE A 257 22.76 10.45 11.68
C PHE A 257 22.69 10.54 13.20
N ASN A 258 23.56 11.35 13.81
CA ASN A 258 23.51 11.60 15.25
C ASN A 258 22.20 12.31 15.61
N ALA A 259 21.65 12.01 16.79
CA ALA A 259 20.58 12.83 17.35
C ALA A 259 21.09 14.26 17.58
N GLY A 260 20.28 15.26 17.22
CA GLY A 260 20.64 16.67 17.24
C GLY A 260 21.41 17.16 16.02
N GLU A 261 21.78 16.27 15.08
CA GLU A 261 22.44 16.65 13.83
C GLU A 261 21.44 17.32 12.88
N GLU A 262 21.79 18.49 12.34
CA GLU A 262 20.99 19.14 11.30
C GLU A 262 21.31 18.52 9.94
N ILE A 263 20.32 17.93 9.28
CA ILE A 263 20.43 17.31 7.96
C ILE A 263 19.57 18.03 6.92
N GLN A 264 19.96 17.93 5.65
CA GLN A 264 19.19 18.36 4.49
C GLN A 264 18.19 17.27 4.10
N ILE A 265 16.93 17.64 3.93
CA ILE A 265 15.87 16.80 3.37
C ILE A 265 15.59 17.30 1.95
N PRO A 266 15.98 16.52 0.91
CA PRO A 266 15.71 16.83 -0.49
C PRO A 266 14.23 16.99 -0.86
#